data_AF-A0A844F1A3-F1
#
_entry.id   AF-A0A844F1A3-F1
#
_cell.length_a   1.000
_cell.length_b   1.000
_cell.length_c   1.000
_cell.angle_alpha   90.00
_cell.angle_beta   90.00
_cell.angle_gamma   90.00
#
_symmetry.space_group_name_H-M   'P 1'
#
loop_
_entity.id
_entity.type
_entity.pdbx_description
1 polymer ?
#
loop_
_entity_poly.entity_id
_entity_poly.type
_entity_poly.pdbx_seq_one_letter_code
_entity_poly.pdbx_strand_id
1 'polypeptide(L)'
;MTAMVKTFGAVLIIGATSLWGIRAADRINDQYVQMQYLKKLIYQLRSEIRYARSYLGEAFRHIGTSSREPYKGWILEIYDRLEHKNRGTLADIWEDTVREYLGASGLPDEELDKLINLGGQLGVADIEMQVKTLDLYLEEMSLSMEEMRGGMKAKVRLCHCLGVMSGIFITVLLI
;
A
#
# COMPACT_ATOMS: atom_id res chain seq x y z
N MET A 1 -47.61 4.80 18.06
CA MET A 1 -46.42 3.94 18.31
C MET A 1 -45.64 3.62 17.03
N THR A 2 -46.30 3.49 15.87
CA THR A 2 -45.70 3.13 14.57
C THR A 2 -44.80 4.23 13.94
N ALA A 3 -45.14 5.51 14.08
CA ALA A 3 -44.35 6.61 13.49
C ALA A 3 -42.96 6.79 14.14
N MET A 4 -42.86 6.57 15.45
CA MET A 4 -41.62 6.75 16.22
C MET A 4 -40.58 5.66 15.92
N VAL A 5 -41.05 4.44 15.63
CA VAL A 5 -40.18 3.31 15.22
C VAL A 5 -39.66 3.51 13.79
N LYS A 6 -40.51 4.04 12.89
CA LYS A 6 -40.12 4.36 11.50
C LYS A 6 -39.03 5.45 11.44
N THR A 7 -39.15 6.51 12.24
CA THR A 7 -38.14 7.58 12.27
C THR A 7 -36.82 7.14 12.88
N PHE A 8 -36.86 6.33 13.95
CA PHE A 8 -35.64 5.81 14.59
C PHE A 8 -34.88 4.82 13.70
N GLY A 9 -35.62 3.97 12.96
CA GLY A 9 -35.03 3.05 11.97
C GLY A 9 -34.37 3.79 10.80
N ALA A 10 -34.99 4.86 10.29
CA ALA A 10 -34.41 5.68 9.22
C ALA A 10 -33.10 6.36 9.66
N VAL A 11 -33.03 6.90 10.88
CA VAL A 11 -31.82 7.52 11.43
C VAL A 11 -30.68 6.49 11.61
N LEU A 12 -31.00 5.28 12.08
CA LEU A 12 -30.02 4.19 12.22
C LEU A 12 -29.41 3.76 10.88
N ILE A 13 -30.23 3.66 9.82
CA ILE A 13 -29.77 3.24 8.50
C ILE A 13 -28.90 4.33 7.84
N ILE A 14 -29.30 5.60 7.92
CA ILE A 14 -28.50 6.73 7.43
C ILE A 14 -27.17 6.84 8.20
N GLY A 15 -27.19 6.59 9.51
CA GLY A 15 -25.99 6.55 10.33
C GLY A 15 -25.03 5.44 9.89
N ALA A 16 -25.54 4.22 9.67
CA ALA A 16 -24.74 3.07 9.27
C ALA A 16 -24.09 3.23 7.88
N THR A 17 -24.80 3.80 6.90
CA THR A 17 -24.28 4.01 5.54
C THR A 17 -23.27 5.16 5.49
N SER A 18 -23.49 6.22 6.27
CA SER A 18 -22.54 7.33 6.40
C SER A 18 -21.23 6.89 7.04
N LEU A 19 -21.29 6.03 8.06
CA LEU A 19 -20.10 5.48 8.72
C LEU A 19 -19.28 4.59 7.77
N TRP A 20 -19.94 3.86 6.87
CA TRP A 20 -19.28 3.05 5.85
C TRP A 20 -18.53 3.90 4.82
N GLY A 21 -19.09 5.04 4.42
CA GLY A 21 -18.45 5.99 3.51
C GLY A 21 -17.20 6.64 4.10
N ILE A 22 -17.22 6.97 5.40
CA ILE A 22 -16.04 7.50 6.13
C ILE A 22 -14.95 6.42 6.21
N ARG A 23 -15.32 5.19 6.57
CA ARG A 23 -14.37 4.08 6.68
C ARG A 23 -13.69 3.73 5.35
N ALA A 24 -14.41 3.86 4.24
CA ALA A 24 -13.85 3.69 2.90
C ALA A 24 -12.86 4.81 2.53
N ALA A 25 -13.16 6.05 2.92
CA ALA A 25 -12.25 7.18 2.73
C ALA A 25 -10.95 7.02 3.54
N ASP A 26 -11.07 6.59 4.80
CA ASP A 26 -9.93 6.34 5.69
C ASP A 26 -9.02 5.25 5.12
N ARG A 27 -9.60 4.14 4.62
CA ARG A 27 -8.82 3.06 3.99
C ARG A 27 -7.99 3.54 2.80
N ILE A 28 -8.55 4.38 1.93
CA ILE A 28 -7.83 4.91 0.77
C ILE A 28 -6.71 5.87 1.22
N ASN A 29 -6.96 6.67 2.26
CA ASN A 29 -5.95 7.53 2.84
C ASN A 29 -4.81 6.73 3.47
N ASP A 30 -5.12 5.65 4.19
CA ASP A 30 -4.13 4.75 4.78
C ASP A 30 -3.28 4.08 3.68
N GLN A 31 -3.92 3.57 2.62
CA GLN A 31 -3.22 3.04 1.44
C GLN A 31 -2.24 4.06 0.85
N TYR A 32 -2.69 5.30 0.66
CA TYR A 32 -1.85 6.38 0.15
C TYR A 32 -0.65 6.66 1.06
N VAL A 33 -0.84 6.71 2.38
CA VAL A 33 0.25 6.91 3.35
C VAL A 33 1.25 5.75 3.33
N GLN A 34 0.77 4.51 3.15
CA GLN A 34 1.65 3.33 3.01
C GLN A 34 2.47 3.41 1.72
N MET A 35 1.84 3.74 0.59
CA MET A 35 2.54 3.94 -0.69
C MET A 35 3.59 5.05 -0.59
N GLN A 36 3.28 6.19 0.04
CA GLN A 36 4.27 7.26 0.25
C GLN A 36 5.49 6.79 1.03
N TYR A 37 5.26 5.97 2.06
CA TYR A 37 6.34 5.44 2.88
C TYR A 37 7.20 4.44 2.12
N LEU A 38 6.57 3.48 1.42
CA LEU A 38 7.27 2.54 0.56
C LEU A 38 8.08 3.26 -0.53
N LYS A 39 7.52 4.30 -1.18
CA LYS A 39 8.25 5.14 -2.15
C LYS A 39 9.54 5.70 -1.58
N LYS A 40 9.49 6.21 -0.34
CA LYS A 40 10.66 6.74 0.36
C LYS A 40 11.72 5.66 0.55
N LEU A 41 11.34 4.45 0.97
CA LEU A 41 12.27 3.33 1.16
C LEU A 41 12.92 2.91 -0.16
N ILE A 42 12.14 2.81 -1.24
CA ILE A 42 12.66 2.46 -2.57
C ILE A 42 13.60 3.55 -3.11
N TYR A 43 13.30 4.82 -2.85
CA TYR A 43 14.21 5.92 -3.19
C TYR A 43 15.54 5.83 -2.43
N GLN A 44 15.50 5.46 -1.15
CA GLN A 44 16.71 5.23 -0.35
C GLN A 44 17.51 4.05 -0.91
N LEU A 45 16.87 2.93 -1.21
CA LEU A 45 17.51 1.76 -1.83
C LEU A 45 18.19 2.11 -3.15
N ARG A 46 17.48 2.81 -4.04
CA ARG A 46 18.04 3.34 -5.30
C ARG A 46 19.27 4.20 -5.06
N SER A 47 19.23 5.08 -4.05
CA SER A 47 20.36 5.96 -3.76
C SER A 47 21.58 5.19 -3.26
N GLU A 48 21.41 4.20 -2.39
CA GLU A 48 22.52 3.38 -1.88
C GLU A 48 23.17 2.56 -3.01
N ILE A 49 22.37 1.97 -3.89
CA ILE A 49 22.84 1.20 -5.07
C ILE A 49 23.57 2.12 -6.05
N ARG A 50 22.97 3.27 -6.42
CA ARG A 50 23.54 4.19 -7.41
C ARG A 50 24.88 4.77 -6.98
N TYR A 51 25.02 5.12 -5.71
CA TYR A 51 26.24 5.73 -5.19
C TYR A 51 27.25 4.68 -4.71
N ALA A 52 26.98 3.38 -4.94
CA ALA A 52 27.82 2.23 -4.58
C ALA A 52 28.37 2.32 -3.15
N ARG A 53 27.60 2.92 -2.23
CA ARG A 53 28.06 3.22 -0.87
C ARG A 53 28.24 1.95 -0.04
N SER A 54 27.64 0.85 -0.46
CA SER A 54 27.71 -0.43 0.21
C SER A 54 27.31 -1.59 -0.72
N TYR A 55 27.74 -2.82 -0.39
CA TYR A 55 27.18 -4.05 -0.95
C TYR A 55 25.66 -4.09 -0.68
N LEU A 56 24.87 -4.66 -1.59
CA LEU A 56 23.40 -4.67 -1.52
C LEU A 56 22.84 -5.09 -0.14
N GLY A 57 23.50 -6.03 0.54
CA GLY A 57 23.15 -6.44 1.91
C GLY A 57 23.25 -5.30 2.93
N GLU A 58 24.33 -4.52 2.94
CA GLU A 58 24.50 -3.41 3.89
C GLU A 58 23.52 -2.26 3.60
N ALA A 59 23.13 -2.04 2.34
CA ALA A 59 22.04 -1.11 2.00
C ALA A 59 20.71 -1.55 2.66
N PHE A 60 20.35 -2.85 2.55
CA PHE A 60 19.18 -3.38 3.23
C PHE A 60 19.28 -3.23 4.75
N ARG A 61 20.43 -3.55 5.36
CA ARG A 61 20.63 -3.39 6.80
C ARG A 61 20.42 -1.94 7.26
N HIS A 62 21.02 -0.97 6.56
CA HIS A 62 20.91 0.45 6.88
C HIS A 62 19.47 0.97 6.75
N ILE A 63 18.79 0.61 5.66
CA ILE A 63 17.40 1.03 5.44
C ILE A 63 16.46 0.33 6.45
N GLY A 64 16.64 -0.97 6.68
CA GLY A 64 15.79 -1.74 7.59
C GLY A 64 15.88 -1.25 9.04
N THR A 65 17.09 -0.97 9.54
CA THR A 65 17.27 -0.48 10.93
C THR A 65 16.64 0.89 11.20
N SER A 66 16.52 1.74 10.17
CA SER A 66 15.90 3.07 10.27
C SER A 66 14.41 3.09 9.89
N SER A 67 13.86 1.94 9.50
CA SER A 67 12.47 1.81 9.06
C SER A 67 11.50 1.51 10.21
N ARG A 68 10.22 1.77 9.98
CA ARG A 68 9.11 1.38 10.86
C ARG A 68 8.56 0.01 10.45
N GLU A 69 7.88 -0.66 11.37
CA GLU A 69 7.15 -1.89 11.03
C GLU A 69 5.97 -1.61 10.08
N PRO A 70 5.62 -2.54 9.18
CA PRO A 70 6.24 -3.86 8.97
C PRO A 70 7.49 -3.87 8.06
N TYR A 71 7.85 -2.71 7.49
CA TYR A 71 8.95 -2.58 6.52
C TYR A 71 10.32 -2.88 7.11
N LYS A 72 10.51 -2.58 8.40
CA LYS A 72 11.72 -2.96 9.14
C LYS A 72 11.91 -4.47 9.14
N GLY A 73 10.90 -5.22 9.60
CA GLY A 73 10.95 -6.68 9.58
C GLY A 73 11.19 -7.25 8.18
N TRP A 74 10.46 -6.74 7.19
CA TRP A 74 10.60 -7.12 5.79
C TRP A 74 12.04 -6.95 5.26
N ILE A 75 12.61 -5.76 5.39
CA ILE A 75 13.94 -5.45 4.84
C ILE A 75 15.06 -6.17 5.60
N LEU A 76 14.94 -6.29 6.92
CA LEU A 76 15.94 -7.01 7.73
C LEU A 76 15.91 -8.52 7.47
N GLU A 77 14.76 -9.10 7.17
CA GLU A 77 14.66 -10.51 6.79
C GLU A 77 15.31 -10.76 5.42
N ILE A 78 15.17 -9.83 4.46
CA ILE A 78 15.90 -9.88 3.18
C ILE A 78 17.41 -9.90 3.44
N TYR A 79 17.91 -8.98 4.27
CA TYR A 79 19.32 -8.91 4.65
C TYR A 79 19.81 -10.23 5.29
N ASP A 80 19.09 -10.74 6.28
CA ASP A 80 19.46 -11.97 6.99
C ASP A 80 19.51 -13.19 6.06
N ARG A 81 18.53 -13.32 5.16
CA ARG A 81 18.47 -14.43 4.19
C ARG A 81 19.60 -14.38 3.17
N LEU A 82 19.96 -13.18 2.71
CA LEU A 82 21.08 -12.97 1.78
C LEU A 82 22.45 -13.26 2.42
N GLU A 83 22.68 -12.82 3.66
CA GLU A 83 23.98 -12.96 4.33
C GLU A 83 24.21 -14.34 4.96
N HIS A 84 23.20 -14.91 5.64
CA HIS A 84 23.41 -16.04 6.54
C HIS A 84 22.76 -17.35 6.06
N LYS A 85 21.66 -17.27 5.31
CA LYS A 85 20.85 -18.47 5.02
C LYS A 85 21.14 -19.08 3.65
N ASN A 86 21.70 -18.33 2.69
CA ASN A 86 22.06 -18.78 1.34
C ASN A 86 20.98 -19.69 0.69
N ARG A 87 19.70 -19.36 0.93
CA ARG A 87 18.54 -20.09 0.42
C ARG A 87 17.85 -19.24 -0.64
N GLY A 88 18.13 -19.54 -1.91
CA GLY A 88 17.45 -18.93 -3.05
C GLY A 88 18.14 -17.70 -3.60
N THR A 89 17.62 -17.22 -4.73
CA THR A 89 18.05 -15.98 -5.37
C THR A 89 17.45 -14.77 -4.64
N LEU A 90 17.97 -13.56 -4.88
CA LEU A 90 17.37 -12.33 -4.35
C LEU A 90 15.89 -12.24 -4.74
N ALA A 91 15.53 -12.68 -5.94
CA ALA A 91 14.14 -12.70 -6.41
C ALA A 91 13.25 -13.57 -5.53
N ASP A 92 13.68 -14.79 -5.22
CA ASP A 92 12.91 -15.73 -4.38
C ASP A 92 12.75 -15.18 -2.96
N ILE A 93 13.86 -14.72 -2.37
CA ILE A 93 13.88 -14.12 -1.02
C ILE A 93 12.95 -12.90 -0.96
N TRP A 94 12.97 -12.05 -1.98
CA TRP A 94 12.15 -10.86 -2.06
C TRP A 94 10.67 -11.20 -2.14
N GLU A 95 10.27 -12.09 -3.06
CA GLU A 95 8.88 -12.51 -3.22
C GLU A 95 8.31 -13.11 -1.93
N ASP A 96 9.04 -14.04 -1.32
CA ASP A 96 8.63 -14.71 -0.08
C ASP A 96 8.43 -13.70 1.06
N THR A 97 9.40 -12.80 1.24
CA THR A 97 9.36 -11.83 2.35
C THR A 97 8.34 -10.73 2.13
N VAL A 98 8.08 -10.29 0.89
CA VAL A 98 6.98 -9.35 0.60
C VAL A 98 5.64 -9.96 1.00
N ARG A 99 5.38 -11.22 0.64
CA ARG A 99 4.13 -11.90 1.01
C ARG A 99 4.00 -12.10 2.53
N GLU A 100 5.09 -12.48 3.18
CA GLU A 100 5.11 -12.77 4.62
C GLU A 100 4.90 -11.51 5.48
N TYR A 101 5.54 -10.39 5.13
CA TYR A 101 5.54 -9.18 5.97
C TYR A 101 4.59 -8.09 5.49
N LEU A 102 4.38 -7.94 4.18
CA LEU A 102 3.63 -6.81 3.62
C LEU A 102 2.18 -7.14 3.24
N GLY A 103 1.76 -8.41 3.31
CA GLY A 103 0.37 -8.80 3.02
C GLY A 103 -0.69 -8.09 3.89
N ALA A 104 -0.34 -7.66 5.10
CA ALA A 104 -1.21 -6.89 6.00
C ALA A 104 -0.76 -5.43 6.20
N SER A 105 0.17 -4.92 5.37
CA SER A 105 0.75 -3.57 5.50
C SER A 105 -0.23 -2.44 5.23
N GLY A 106 -1.38 -2.74 4.59
CA GLY A 106 -2.33 -1.74 4.11
C GLY A 106 -1.99 -1.18 2.73
N LEU A 107 -0.99 -1.73 2.03
CA LEU A 107 -0.77 -1.43 0.61
C LEU A 107 -1.92 -1.98 -0.25
N PRO A 108 -2.20 -1.36 -1.42
CA PRO A 108 -3.06 -1.97 -2.43
C PRO A 108 -2.48 -3.29 -2.95
N ASP A 109 -3.33 -4.27 -3.25
CA ASP A 109 -2.89 -5.57 -3.79
C ASP A 109 -2.10 -5.41 -5.10
N GLU A 110 -2.56 -4.50 -5.99
CA GLU A 110 -1.85 -4.17 -7.22
C GLU A 110 -0.43 -3.64 -6.96
N GLU A 111 -0.22 -2.89 -5.88
CA GLU A 111 1.11 -2.38 -5.51
C GLU A 111 1.99 -3.48 -4.94
N LEU A 112 1.42 -4.44 -4.19
CA LEU A 112 2.14 -5.62 -3.72
C LEU A 112 2.60 -6.48 -4.89
N ASP A 113 1.77 -6.69 -5.90
CA ASP A 113 2.14 -7.45 -7.10
C ASP A 113 3.27 -6.76 -7.89
N LYS A 114 3.21 -5.44 -8.06
CA LYS A 114 4.30 -4.65 -8.66
C LYS A 114 5.59 -4.77 -7.84
N LEU A 115 5.48 -4.70 -6.51
CA LEU A 115 6.62 -4.83 -5.61
C LEU A 115 7.25 -6.23 -5.68
N ILE A 116 6.46 -7.30 -5.81
CA ILE A 116 6.98 -8.67 -6.02
C ILE A 116 7.77 -8.74 -7.34
N ASN A 117 7.20 -8.22 -8.42
CA ASN A 117 7.85 -8.21 -9.74
C ASN A 117 9.16 -7.42 -9.75
N LEU A 118 9.28 -6.37 -8.93
CA LEU A 118 10.51 -5.58 -8.78
C LEU A 118 11.69 -6.46 -8.31
N GLY A 119 11.47 -7.34 -7.34
CA GLY A 119 12.51 -8.23 -6.80
C GLY A 119 13.11 -9.15 -7.85
N GLY A 120 12.26 -9.69 -8.74
CA GLY A 120 12.66 -10.51 -9.88
C GLY A 120 13.63 -9.80 -10.84
N GLN A 121 13.39 -8.51 -11.08
CA GLN A 121 14.22 -7.70 -11.99
C GLN A 121 15.54 -7.26 -11.33
N LEU A 122 15.52 -7.00 -10.02
CA LEU A 122 16.71 -6.58 -9.28
C LEU A 122 17.78 -7.68 -9.16
N GLY A 123 17.37 -8.94 -9.02
CA GLY A 123 18.29 -10.06 -8.79
C GLY A 123 19.19 -10.45 -9.96
N VAL A 124 18.84 -10.03 -11.19
CA VAL A 124 19.51 -10.47 -12.44
C VAL A 124 20.22 -9.32 -13.15
N ALA A 125 19.94 -8.08 -12.75
CA ALA A 125 20.42 -6.86 -13.39
C ALA A 125 21.81 -6.42 -12.88
N ASP A 126 22.60 -5.80 -13.77
CA ASP A 126 23.78 -5.03 -13.37
C ASP A 126 23.38 -3.73 -12.62
N ILE A 127 24.35 -3.02 -12.04
CA ILE A 127 24.08 -1.84 -11.21
C ILE A 127 23.33 -0.74 -12.00
N GLU A 128 23.68 -0.47 -13.25
CA GLU A 128 22.99 0.56 -14.05
C GLU A 128 21.55 0.16 -14.34
N MET A 129 21.34 -1.11 -14.68
CA MET A 129 20.01 -1.66 -14.93
C MET A 129 19.17 -1.73 -13.65
N GLN A 130 19.74 -2.08 -12.50
CA GLN A 130 19.07 -2.04 -11.19
C GLN A 130 18.58 -0.63 -10.87
N VAL A 131 19.43 0.40 -11.06
CA VAL A 131 19.04 1.80 -10.83
C VAL A 131 17.92 2.21 -11.78
N LYS A 132 18.01 1.86 -13.06
CA LYS A 132 16.96 2.17 -14.06
C LYS A 132 15.64 1.48 -13.73
N THR A 133 15.68 0.22 -13.31
CA THR A 133 14.49 -0.52 -12.86
C THR A 133 13.83 0.15 -11.66
N LEU A 134 14.61 0.60 -10.68
CA LEU A 134 14.10 1.35 -9.53
C LEU A 134 13.52 2.71 -9.92
N ASP A 135 14.15 3.41 -10.87
CA ASP A 135 13.63 4.68 -11.40
C ASP A 135 12.27 4.52 -12.07
N LEU A 136 12.12 3.50 -12.94
CA LEU A 136 10.85 3.20 -13.60
C LEU A 136 9.77 2.82 -12.60
N TYR A 137 10.09 1.99 -11.61
CA TYR A 137 9.16 1.63 -10.55
C TYR A 137 8.72 2.87 -9.73
N LEU A 138 9.65 3.77 -9.37
CA LEU A 138 9.32 5.01 -8.66
C LEU A 138 8.42 5.94 -9.48
N GLU A 139 8.60 6.00 -10.80
CA GLU A 139 7.76 6.75 -11.71
C GLU A 139 6.34 6.15 -11.78
N GLU A 140 6.23 4.84 -12.00
CA GLU A 140 4.95 4.14 -12.04
C GLU A 140 4.18 4.26 -10.72
N MET A 141 4.88 4.13 -9.59
CA MET A 141 4.30 4.34 -8.28
C MET A 141 3.78 5.77 -8.11
N SER A 142 4.52 6.77 -8.64
CA SER A 142 4.10 8.18 -8.61
C SER A 142 2.82 8.42 -9.38
N LEU A 143 2.70 7.84 -10.57
CA LEU A 143 1.47 7.90 -11.38
C LEU A 143 0.30 7.24 -10.65
N SER A 144 0.52 6.04 -10.10
CA SER A 144 -0.50 5.31 -9.33
C SER A 144 -0.98 6.12 -8.11
N MET A 145 -0.07 6.79 -7.41
CA MET A 145 -0.38 7.69 -6.30
C MET A 145 -1.14 8.95 -6.75
N GLU A 146 -0.83 9.50 -7.93
CA GLU A 146 -1.53 10.66 -8.48
C GLU A 146 -2.97 10.30 -8.88
N GLU A 147 -3.15 9.15 -9.53
CA GLU A 147 -4.47 8.59 -9.84
C GLU A 147 -5.29 8.32 -8.58
N MET A 148 -4.68 7.73 -7.55
CA MET A 148 -5.33 7.52 -6.26
C MET A 148 -5.76 8.85 -5.65
N ARG A 149 -4.89 9.87 -5.67
CA ARG A 149 -5.20 11.21 -5.13
C ARG A 149 -6.29 11.94 -5.93
N GLY A 150 -6.27 11.83 -7.26
CA GLY A 150 -7.28 12.40 -8.14
C GLY A 150 -8.64 11.71 -7.99
N GLY A 151 -8.62 10.38 -7.92
CA GLY A 151 -9.78 9.52 -7.72
C GLY A 151 -10.37 9.59 -6.31
N MET A 152 -9.58 9.88 -5.27
CA MET A 152 -10.02 10.00 -3.88
C MET A 152 -11.18 10.98 -3.73
N LYS A 153 -11.07 12.20 -4.27
CA LYS A 153 -12.14 13.20 -4.14
C LYS A 153 -13.44 12.76 -4.82
N ALA A 154 -13.35 12.09 -5.95
CA ALA A 154 -14.50 11.59 -6.70
C ALA A 154 -15.13 10.36 -6.02
N LYS A 155 -14.33 9.38 -5.61
CA LYS A 155 -14.78 8.16 -4.92
C LYS A 155 -15.38 8.44 -3.56
N VAL A 156 -14.79 9.35 -2.77
CA VAL A 156 -15.35 9.78 -1.48
C VAL A 156 -16.70 10.48 -1.68
N ARG A 157 -16.80 11.37 -2.67
CA ARG A 157 -18.06 12.04 -3.00
C ARG A 157 -19.13 11.05 -3.46
N LEU A 158 -18.77 10.09 -4.32
CA LEU A 158 -19.68 9.04 -4.78
C LEU A 158 -20.12 8.12 -3.64
N CYS A 159 -19.23 7.69 -2.75
CA CYS A 159 -19.60 6.88 -1.58
C CYS A 159 -20.54 7.64 -0.65
N HIS A 160 -20.29 8.94 -0.41
CA HIS A 160 -21.19 9.79 0.36
C HIS A 160 -22.55 9.95 -0.32
N CYS A 161 -22.58 10.21 -1.64
CA CYS A 161 -23.82 10.34 -2.41
C CYS A 161 -24.62 9.03 -2.43
N LEU A 162 -23.98 7.88 -2.64
CA LEU A 162 -24.61 6.56 -2.60
C LEU A 162 -25.12 6.20 -1.20
N GLY A 163 -24.37 6.55 -0.14
CA GLY A 163 -24.80 6.36 1.25
C GLY A 163 -26.04 7.18 1.60
N VAL A 164 -26.09 8.44 1.16
CA VAL A 164 -27.26 9.31 1.34
C VAL A 164 -28.44 8.85 0.49
N MET A 165 -28.22 8.55 -0.80
CA MET A 165 -29.29 8.10 -1.72
C MET A 165 -29.89 6.75 -1.30
N SER A 166 -29.08 5.79 -0.85
CA SER A 166 -29.56 4.51 -0.32
C SER A 166 -30.37 4.70 0.96
N GLY A 167 -29.95 5.59 1.87
CA GLY A 167 -30.71 5.93 3.08
C GLY A 167 -32.07 6.55 2.77
N ILE A 168 -32.12 7.47 1.79
CA ILE A 168 -33.39 8.06 1.31
C ILE A 168 -34.28 6.98 0.67
N PHE A 169 -33.72 6.14 -0.21
CA PHE A 169 -34.46 5.08 -0.89
C PHE A 169 -35.10 4.08 0.08
N ILE A 170 -34.34 3.63 1.09
CA ILE A 170 -34.86 2.72 2.12
C ILE A 170 -35.93 3.39 2.97
N THR A 171 -35.76 4.69 3.29
CA THR A 171 -36.77 5.46 4.03
C THR A 171 -38.09 5.55 3.25
N VAL A 172 -38.04 5.78 1.93
CA VAL A 172 -39.22 5.81 1.06
C VAL A 172 -39.90 4.45 0.97
N LEU A 173 -39.14 3.34 0.89
CA LEU A 173 -39.70 1.98 0.86
C LEU A 173 -40.35 1.54 2.18
N LEU A 174 -39.92 2.10 3.31
CA LEU A 174 -40.43 1.76 4.64
C LEU A 174 -41.67 2.57 5.06
N ILE A 175 -41.94 3.70 4.40
CA ILE A 175 -43.14 4.52 4.61
C ILE A 175 -44.36 3.79 4.06
#